data_AF-A0AB37S9T1-F1
#
_entry.id   AF-A0AB37S9T1-F1
#
_cell.length_a   1.000
_cell.length_b   1.000
_cell.length_c   1.000
_cell.angle_alpha   90.00
_cell.angle_beta   90.00
_cell.angle_gamma   90.00
#
_symmetry.space_group_name_H-M   'P 1'
#
loop_
_entity.id
_entity.type
_entity.pdbx_description
1 polymer ?
#
loop_
_entity_poly.entity_id
_entity_poly.type
_entity_poly.pdbx_seq_one_letter_code
_entity_poly.pdbx_strand_id
1 'polypeptide(L)'
;MRPGRAPFAMRIDVQHSQHDIDDELDMLHARLNQPGHRLHGLPAVALGDSGLIVRHREADGEYFLYVEDPSARQLAGYTIFNRLPELPRRADRYLRAPHTRLRGSAQRKGLATTLYRWGLDAGLCLISGARQSVGAAQLWTALAHDYRHGFVDVEGRALRYLGETVADDVYGALHTRRLLLGDGWTLGDLARATGMRDTVATRGQDTPLPRDGRESHHLRRVADARHVAHAPMR
;
A
#
# COMPACT_ATOMS: atom_id res chain seq x y z
N MET A 1 37.51 -9.88 10.64
CA MET A 1 36.48 -8.91 10.19
C MET A 1 35.23 -9.12 11.00
N ARG A 2 34.71 -8.08 11.67
CA ARG A 2 33.46 -8.16 12.46
C ARG A 2 32.26 -7.96 11.52
N PRO A 3 31.20 -8.78 11.56
CA PRO A 3 30.00 -8.51 10.80
C PRO A 3 29.29 -7.28 11.39
N GLY A 4 29.01 -6.30 10.52
CA GLY A 4 28.26 -5.10 10.87
C GLY A 4 26.85 -5.48 11.31
N ARG A 5 26.56 -5.20 12.59
CA ARG A 5 25.24 -5.35 13.18
C ARG A 5 24.29 -4.38 12.47
N ALA A 6 23.39 -4.88 11.63
CA ALA A 6 22.32 -4.06 11.06
C ALA A 6 21.52 -3.43 12.23
N PRO A 7 21.13 -2.15 12.16
CA PRO A 7 20.33 -1.55 13.22
C PRO A 7 19.03 -2.32 13.32
N PHE A 8 18.79 -2.93 14.48
CA PHE A 8 17.51 -3.53 14.84
C PHE A 8 16.44 -2.46 14.67
N ALA A 9 15.65 -2.56 13.62
CA ALA A 9 14.35 -1.88 13.59
C ALA A 9 13.50 -2.54 14.67
N MET A 10 13.56 -1.98 15.87
CA MET A 10 12.73 -2.37 17.00
C MET A 10 11.26 -2.14 16.61
N ARG A 11 10.59 -3.20 16.16
CA ARG A 11 9.13 -3.23 15.97
C ARG A 11 8.58 -4.11 17.08
N ILE A 12 8.04 -3.46 18.11
CA ILE A 12 7.29 -4.13 19.17
C ILE A 12 6.02 -4.69 18.51
N ASP A 13 5.89 -6.01 18.53
CA ASP A 13 4.67 -6.68 18.06
C ASP A 13 3.62 -6.54 19.16
N VAL A 14 2.86 -5.45 19.11
CA VAL A 14 1.75 -5.24 20.03
C VAL A 14 0.52 -5.89 19.41
N GLN A 15 0.13 -7.06 19.93
CA GLN A 15 -1.22 -7.56 19.75
C GLN A 15 -2.15 -6.62 20.50
N HIS A 16 -2.89 -5.78 19.76
CA HIS A 16 -3.87 -4.90 20.37
C HIS A 16 -5.15 -5.71 20.58
N SER A 17 -5.67 -5.70 21.80
CA SER A 17 -7.02 -6.20 22.03
C SER A 17 -8.02 -5.33 21.27
N GLN A 18 -9.22 -5.85 20.99
CA GLN A 18 -10.26 -5.02 20.36
C GLN A 18 -10.60 -3.79 21.22
N HIS A 19 -10.48 -3.90 22.54
CA HIS A 19 -10.70 -2.79 23.47
C HIS A 19 -9.66 -1.67 23.26
N ASP A 20 -8.37 -2.03 23.13
CA ASP A 20 -7.31 -1.04 22.86
C ASP A 20 -7.53 -0.30 21.53
N ILE A 21 -8.04 -1.00 20.51
CA ILE A 21 -8.40 -0.41 19.22
C ILE A 21 -9.56 0.57 19.40
N ASP A 22 -10.60 0.18 20.13
CA ASP A 22 -11.79 1.00 20.33
C ASP A 22 -11.44 2.28 21.12
N ASP A 23 -10.61 2.19 22.16
CA ASP A 23 -10.11 3.34 22.93
C ASP A 23 -9.24 4.28 22.07
N GLU A 24 -8.38 3.71 21.21
CA GLU A 24 -7.59 4.49 20.26
C GLU A 24 -8.50 5.27 19.30
N LEU A 25 -9.53 4.62 18.77
CA LEU A 25 -10.50 5.24 17.86
C LEU A 25 -11.31 6.33 18.55
N ASP A 26 -11.66 6.17 19.83
CA ASP A 26 -12.36 7.19 20.61
C ASP A 26 -11.48 8.42 20.85
N MET A 27 -10.20 8.23 21.19
CA MET A 27 -9.24 9.33 21.30
C MET A 27 -9.05 10.08 19.97
N LEU A 28 -8.99 9.35 18.85
CA LEU A 28 -8.88 9.96 17.52
C LEU A 28 -10.16 10.72 17.14
N HIS A 29 -11.33 10.17 17.45
CA HIS A 29 -12.61 10.80 17.20
C HIS A 29 -12.74 12.12 17.98
N ALA A 30 -12.36 12.14 19.25
CA ALA A 30 -12.35 13.35 20.07
C ALA A 30 -11.44 14.44 19.45
N ARG A 31 -10.24 14.04 18.98
CA ARG A 31 -9.28 14.95 18.33
C ARG A 31 -9.72 15.49 16.96
N LEU A 32 -10.50 14.72 16.20
CA LEU A 32 -11.12 15.17 14.94
C LEU A 32 -12.18 16.24 15.20
N ASN A 33 -12.85 16.17 16.35
CA ASN A 33 -13.94 17.06 16.73
C ASN A 33 -13.53 18.18 17.69
N GLN A 34 -12.24 18.32 18.02
CA GLN A 34 -11.73 19.35 18.93
C GLN A 34 -11.23 20.58 18.15
N PRO A 35 -11.91 21.74 18.25
CA PRO A 35 -11.43 22.98 17.63
C PRO A 35 -10.00 23.32 18.04
N GLY A 36 -9.18 23.75 17.09
CA GLY A 36 -7.76 24.06 17.30
C GLY A 36 -6.82 22.85 17.29
N HIS A 37 -7.32 21.62 17.32
CA HIS A 37 -6.47 20.44 17.13
C HIS A 37 -6.15 20.23 15.63
N ARG A 38 -4.96 19.70 15.32
CA ARG A 38 -4.48 19.52 13.92
C ARG A 38 -5.31 18.55 13.05
N LEU A 39 -6.16 17.73 13.67
CA LEU A 39 -7.08 16.83 12.98
C LEU A 39 -8.46 17.46 12.77
N HIS A 40 -8.73 18.60 13.38
CA HIS A 40 -10.02 19.26 13.24
C HIS A 40 -10.12 19.97 11.88
N GLY A 41 -11.29 19.86 11.25
CA GLY A 41 -11.57 20.52 9.97
C GLY A 41 -10.87 19.87 8.77
N LEU A 42 -10.43 18.60 8.88
CA LEU A 42 -9.89 17.89 7.73
C LEU A 42 -10.92 17.76 6.60
N PRO A 43 -10.48 17.79 5.32
CA PRO A 43 -11.35 17.54 4.17
C PRO A 43 -12.13 16.24 4.33
N ALA A 44 -13.39 16.25 3.92
CA ALA A 44 -14.34 15.17 4.11
C ALA A 44 -14.94 14.74 2.77
N VAL A 45 -14.99 13.43 2.54
CA VAL A 45 -15.63 12.84 1.36
C VAL A 45 -16.56 11.72 1.81
N ALA A 46 -17.77 11.66 1.25
CA ALA A 46 -18.69 10.56 1.51
C ALA A 46 -18.12 9.24 0.96
N LEU A 47 -18.20 8.15 1.73
CA LEU A 47 -17.75 6.84 1.30
C LEU A 47 -18.87 6.11 0.56
N GLY A 48 -19.09 6.50 -0.70
CA GLY A 48 -20.23 6.03 -1.49
C GLY A 48 -21.56 6.25 -0.75
N ASP A 49 -22.48 5.30 -0.86
CA ASP A 49 -23.80 5.37 -0.22
C ASP A 49 -23.85 4.75 1.19
N SER A 50 -22.69 4.49 1.80
CA SER A 50 -22.61 3.81 3.10
C SER A 50 -23.05 4.68 4.30
N GLY A 51 -23.23 5.98 4.09
CA GLY A 51 -23.43 6.96 5.17
C GLY A 51 -22.16 7.26 5.98
N LEU A 52 -21.03 6.61 5.66
CA LEU A 52 -19.73 6.89 6.28
C LEU A 52 -19.03 8.07 5.61
N ILE A 53 -18.19 8.76 6.38
CA ILE A 53 -17.40 9.89 5.89
C ILE A 53 -15.92 9.57 6.06
N VAL A 54 -15.13 9.80 5.02
CA VAL A 54 -13.67 9.73 5.09
C VAL A 54 -13.10 11.13 5.27
N ARG A 55 -12.43 11.35 6.40
CA ARG A 55 -11.53 12.49 6.63
C ARG A 55 -10.14 12.11 6.20
N HIS A 56 -9.46 12.95 5.43
CA HIS A 56 -8.14 12.60 4.92
C HIS A 56 -7.10 13.69 5.11
N ARG A 57 -5.83 13.27 5.18
CA ARG A 57 -4.66 14.15 5.16
C ARG A 57 -3.42 13.42 4.67
N GLU A 58 -2.45 14.19 4.23
CA GLU A 58 -1.07 13.72 4.03
C GLU A 58 -0.20 14.31 5.16
N ALA A 59 0.63 13.48 5.79
CA ALA A 59 1.62 13.93 6.77
C ALA A 59 2.87 13.04 6.65
N ASP A 60 4.06 13.66 6.64
CA ASP A 60 5.34 12.96 6.50
C ASP A 60 5.40 11.99 5.30
N GLY A 61 4.69 12.33 4.22
CA GLY A 61 4.59 11.53 3.00
C GLY A 61 3.73 10.27 3.11
N GLU A 62 2.93 10.14 4.18
CA GLU A 62 1.95 9.09 4.39
C GLU A 62 0.53 9.63 4.22
N TYR A 63 -0.36 8.79 3.70
CA TYR A 63 -1.78 9.16 3.54
C TYR A 63 -2.60 8.56 4.67
N PHE A 64 -3.33 9.41 5.39
CA PHE A 64 -4.20 9.02 6.49
C PHE A 64 -5.64 9.17 6.06
N LEU A 65 -6.42 8.10 6.20
CA LEU A 65 -7.86 8.09 6.01
C LEU A 65 -8.53 7.71 7.33
N TYR A 66 -9.32 8.60 7.90
CA TYR A 66 -10.13 8.37 9.10
C TYR A 66 -11.59 8.21 8.68
N VAL A 67 -12.24 7.12 9.08
CA VAL A 67 -13.62 6.82 8.69
C VAL A 67 -14.56 7.13 9.84
N GLU A 68 -15.29 8.21 9.74
CA GLU A 68 -16.35 8.60 10.66
C GLU A 68 -17.65 7.88 10.32
N ASP A 69 -18.35 7.43 11.36
CA ASP A 69 -19.74 6.98 11.31
C ASP A 69 -20.59 8.03 12.04
N PRO A 70 -21.21 8.96 11.30
CA PRO A 70 -22.03 10.02 11.89
C PRO A 70 -23.25 9.48 12.62
N SER A 71 -23.81 8.34 12.19
CA SER A 71 -25.00 7.75 12.80
C SER A 71 -24.73 7.24 14.22
N ALA A 72 -23.56 6.64 14.41
CA ALA A 72 -23.09 6.16 15.71
C ALA A 72 -22.26 7.21 16.47
N ARG A 73 -22.02 8.40 15.87
CA ARG A 73 -21.18 9.48 16.42
C ARG A 73 -19.81 9.00 16.89
N GLN A 74 -19.15 8.21 16.07
CA GLN A 74 -17.87 7.57 16.39
C GLN A 74 -16.96 7.49 15.18
N LEU A 75 -15.70 7.13 15.43
CA LEU A 75 -14.81 6.66 14.38
C LEU A 75 -14.99 5.15 14.18
N ALA A 76 -15.33 4.74 12.95
CA ALA A 76 -15.46 3.34 12.55
C ALA A 76 -14.10 2.67 12.35
N GLY A 77 -13.09 3.46 11.99
CA GLY A 77 -11.72 2.99 11.81
C GLY A 77 -10.84 4.00 11.09
N TYR A 78 -9.63 3.58 10.76
CA TYR A 78 -8.74 4.34 9.90
C TYR A 78 -7.87 3.41 9.05
N THR A 79 -7.33 3.95 7.96
CA THR A 79 -6.26 3.33 7.17
C THR A 79 -5.14 4.34 6.97
N ILE A 80 -3.90 3.90 7.18
CA ILE A 80 -2.71 4.68 6.86
C ILE A 80 -1.98 3.97 5.73
N PHE A 81 -1.75 4.65 4.62
CA PHE A 81 -0.89 4.19 3.55
C PHE A 81 0.55 4.59 3.88
N ASN A 82 1.22 3.72 4.64
CA ASN A 82 2.56 3.99 5.16
C ASN A 82 3.60 3.94 4.06
N ARG A 83 4.72 4.63 4.31
CA ARG A 83 5.96 4.40 3.57
C ARG A 83 6.63 3.12 4.08
N LEU A 84 7.53 2.60 3.27
CA LEU A 84 8.36 1.46 3.65
C LEU A 84 9.79 1.97 3.91
N PRO A 85 10.16 2.31 5.15
CA PRO A 85 11.51 2.78 5.47
C PRO A 85 12.60 1.73 5.17
N GLU A 86 12.21 0.46 5.07
CA GLU A 86 13.05 -0.64 4.60
C GLU A 86 13.31 -0.61 3.09
N LEU A 87 12.67 0.27 2.31
CA LEU A 87 12.88 0.42 0.88
C LEU A 87 13.58 1.74 0.52
N PRO A 88 14.18 1.86 -0.68
CA PRO A 88 14.74 3.11 -1.15
C PRO A 88 13.65 4.17 -1.34
N ARG A 89 13.92 5.43 -0.94
CA ARG A 89 12.96 6.56 -1.00
C ARG A 89 12.27 6.79 -2.35
N ARG A 90 12.89 6.36 -3.46
CA ARG A 90 12.25 6.42 -4.79
C ARG A 90 10.95 5.60 -4.87
N ALA A 91 10.85 4.53 -4.07
CA ALA A 91 9.66 3.69 -3.99
C ALA A 91 8.52 4.40 -3.25
N ASP A 92 8.84 5.33 -2.33
CA ASP A 92 7.85 6.04 -1.53
C ASP A 92 6.79 6.71 -2.40
N ARG A 93 7.09 7.22 -3.60
CA ARG A 93 6.06 7.90 -4.40
C ARG A 93 4.96 6.96 -4.91
N TYR A 94 5.25 5.67 -5.02
CA TYR A 94 4.42 4.73 -5.79
C TYR A 94 3.92 3.56 -4.95
N LEU A 95 4.70 3.15 -3.96
CA LEU A 95 4.48 1.94 -3.19
C LEU A 95 4.16 2.25 -1.74
N ARG A 96 3.03 1.72 -1.26
CA ARG A 96 2.51 1.95 0.09
C ARG A 96 2.20 0.66 0.81
N ALA A 97 2.46 0.64 2.12
CA ALA A 97 2.03 -0.44 3.00
C ALA A 97 0.79 0.02 3.78
N PRO A 98 -0.42 -0.39 3.36
CA PRO A 98 -1.62 0.02 4.06
C PRO A 98 -1.73 -0.70 5.42
N HIS A 99 -2.04 0.09 6.46
CA HIS A 99 -2.29 -0.38 7.81
C HIS A 99 -3.67 0.11 8.27
N THR A 100 -4.57 -0.83 8.51
CA THR A 100 -5.97 -0.54 8.84
C THR A 100 -6.30 -1.00 10.25
N ARG A 101 -6.95 -0.13 11.02
CA ARG A 101 -7.60 -0.49 12.30
C ARG A 101 -9.07 -0.16 12.22
N LEU A 102 -9.92 -1.13 12.54
CA LEU A 102 -11.37 -1.00 12.51
C LEU A 102 -11.96 -1.38 13.86
N ARG A 103 -12.97 -0.63 14.29
CA ARG A 103 -13.85 -0.99 15.39
C ARG A 103 -14.51 -2.34 15.09
N GLY A 104 -14.75 -3.16 16.11
CA GLY A 104 -15.36 -4.49 15.93
C GLY A 104 -16.69 -4.42 15.15
N SER A 105 -17.49 -3.38 15.40
CA SER A 105 -18.76 -3.13 14.70
C SER A 105 -18.62 -2.74 13.22
N ALA A 106 -17.44 -2.32 12.78
CA ALA A 106 -17.14 -1.94 11.40
C ALA A 106 -16.40 -3.05 10.61
N GLN A 107 -15.93 -4.09 11.30
CA GLN A 107 -15.26 -5.23 10.67
C GLN A 107 -16.23 -6.08 9.83
N ARG A 108 -15.69 -6.77 8.83
CA ARG A 108 -16.44 -7.67 7.91
C ARG A 108 -17.55 -6.98 7.09
N LYS A 109 -17.53 -5.64 7.01
CA LYS A 109 -18.44 -4.83 6.18
C LYS A 109 -17.80 -4.32 4.88
N GLY A 110 -16.67 -4.89 4.48
CA GLY A 110 -15.94 -4.47 3.27
C GLY A 110 -15.18 -3.14 3.37
N LEU A 111 -15.17 -2.48 4.53
CA LEU A 111 -14.57 -1.15 4.68
C LEU A 111 -13.08 -1.10 4.30
N ALA A 112 -12.28 -2.06 4.77
CA ALA A 112 -10.87 -2.14 4.39
C ALA A 112 -10.69 -2.36 2.87
N THR A 113 -11.53 -3.21 2.27
CA THR A 113 -11.54 -3.44 0.82
C THR A 113 -11.80 -2.14 0.06
N THR A 114 -12.84 -1.40 0.44
CA THR A 114 -13.18 -0.12 -0.21
C THR A 114 -12.04 0.88 -0.11
N LEU A 115 -11.40 1.00 1.06
CA LEU A 115 -10.27 1.93 1.24
C LEU A 115 -9.04 1.50 0.42
N TYR A 116 -8.77 0.19 0.31
CA TYR A 116 -7.63 -0.31 -0.47
C TYR A 116 -7.86 -0.10 -1.96
N ARG A 117 -9.07 -0.39 -2.44
CA ARG A 117 -9.49 -0.12 -3.82
C ARG A 117 -9.38 1.35 -4.16
N TRP A 118 -9.83 2.25 -3.29
CA TRP A 118 -9.67 3.70 -3.48
C TRP A 118 -8.21 4.09 -3.78
N GLY A 119 -7.24 3.50 -3.05
CA GLY A 119 -5.83 3.76 -3.30
C GLY A 119 -5.34 3.14 -4.63
N LEU A 120 -5.73 1.90 -4.91
CA LEU A 120 -5.36 1.18 -6.13
C LEU A 120 -5.92 1.85 -7.38
N ASP A 121 -7.21 2.22 -7.38
CA ASP A 121 -7.90 2.90 -8.48
C ASP A 121 -7.30 4.30 -8.74
N ALA A 122 -6.77 4.95 -7.69
CA ALA A 122 -6.03 6.20 -7.81
C ALA A 122 -4.58 6.02 -8.32
N GLY A 123 -4.14 4.78 -8.60
CA GLY A 123 -2.82 4.45 -9.13
C GLY A 123 -1.74 4.23 -8.07
N LEU A 124 -2.08 4.08 -6.79
CA LEU A 124 -1.12 3.64 -5.77
C LEU A 124 -0.88 2.13 -5.91
N CYS A 125 0.38 1.70 -5.90
CA CYS A 125 0.71 0.30 -5.71
C CYS A 125 0.76 -0.02 -4.21
N LEU A 126 0.25 -1.17 -3.82
CA LEU A 126 0.21 -1.62 -2.43
C LEU A 126 1.14 -2.81 -2.21
N ILE A 127 1.84 -2.83 -1.09
CA ILE A 127 2.63 -3.97 -0.64
C ILE A 127 2.16 -4.42 0.75
N SER A 128 2.07 -5.72 0.96
CA SER A 128 1.60 -6.28 2.21
C SER A 128 2.57 -5.97 3.36
N GLY A 129 2.09 -6.13 4.59
CA GLY A 129 2.97 -6.18 5.77
C GLY A 129 3.71 -7.52 5.86
N ALA A 130 4.69 -7.59 6.77
CA ALA A 130 5.50 -8.78 7.02
C ALA A 130 4.76 -9.95 7.67
N ARG A 131 3.77 -9.59 8.48
CA ARG A 131 2.87 -10.53 9.12
C ARG A 131 1.47 -10.03 8.82
N GLN A 132 0.61 -10.95 8.41
CA GLN A 132 -0.78 -10.66 8.12
C GLN A 132 -1.64 -11.51 9.05
N SER A 133 -2.71 -10.92 9.57
CA SER A 133 -3.79 -11.71 10.15
C SER A 133 -4.46 -12.54 9.05
N VAL A 134 -5.20 -13.58 9.45
CA VAL A 134 -6.00 -14.37 8.50
C VAL A 134 -6.94 -13.48 7.68
N GLY A 135 -7.61 -12.52 8.32
CA GLY A 135 -8.49 -11.58 7.63
C GLY A 135 -7.75 -10.66 6.65
N ALA A 136 -6.54 -10.21 6.99
CA ALA A 136 -5.71 -9.46 6.05
C ALA A 136 -5.28 -10.35 4.87
N ALA A 137 -4.80 -11.56 5.10
CA ALA A 137 -4.43 -12.47 4.00
C ALA A 137 -5.60 -12.75 3.04
N GLN A 138 -6.81 -12.96 3.58
CA GLN A 138 -8.03 -13.11 2.78
C GLN A 138 -8.36 -11.86 1.96
N LEU A 139 -8.28 -10.66 2.57
CA LEU A 139 -8.46 -9.39 1.86
C LEU A 139 -7.48 -9.26 0.68
N TRP A 140 -6.19 -9.51 0.92
CA TRP A 140 -5.16 -9.42 -0.10
C TRP A 140 -5.33 -10.46 -1.22
N THR A 141 -5.90 -11.63 -0.92
CA THR A 141 -6.24 -12.63 -1.94
C THR A 141 -7.46 -12.23 -2.75
N ALA A 142 -8.49 -11.66 -2.11
CA ALA A 142 -9.64 -11.13 -2.82
C ALA A 142 -9.24 -9.98 -3.76
N LEU A 143 -8.40 -9.04 -3.31
CA LEU A 143 -7.92 -7.94 -4.15
C LEU A 143 -7.03 -8.45 -5.32
N ALA A 144 -6.26 -9.51 -5.13
CA ALA A 144 -5.42 -10.09 -6.18
C ALA A 144 -6.22 -10.70 -7.35
N HIS A 145 -7.53 -10.92 -7.17
CA HIS A 145 -8.42 -11.31 -8.27
C HIS A 145 -8.69 -10.15 -9.23
N ASP A 146 -8.83 -8.93 -8.69
CA ASP A 146 -9.27 -7.75 -9.44
C ASP A 146 -8.10 -6.88 -9.91
N TYR A 147 -6.97 -6.93 -9.20
CA TYR A 147 -5.77 -6.14 -9.50
C TYR A 147 -4.61 -7.04 -9.88
N ARG A 148 -3.78 -6.56 -10.83
CA ARG A 148 -2.52 -7.23 -11.16
C ARG A 148 -1.66 -7.30 -9.91
N HIS A 149 -1.05 -8.46 -9.68
CA HIS A 149 -0.35 -8.75 -8.44
C HIS A 149 0.92 -9.55 -8.68
N GLY A 150 1.70 -9.73 -7.62
CA GLY A 150 2.74 -10.73 -7.56
C GLY A 150 3.43 -10.73 -6.21
N PHE A 151 4.44 -11.56 -6.08
CA PHE A 151 5.24 -11.68 -4.87
C PHE A 151 6.60 -11.04 -5.04
N VAL A 152 7.06 -10.42 -3.96
CA VAL A 152 8.36 -9.80 -3.88
C VAL A 152 9.06 -10.23 -2.61
N ASP A 153 10.37 -10.35 -2.68
CA ASP A 153 11.26 -10.45 -1.55
C ASP A 153 11.75 -9.05 -1.18
N VAL A 154 11.60 -8.69 0.10
CA VAL A 154 12.02 -7.42 0.69
C VAL A 154 13.20 -7.67 1.62
N GLU A 155 14.41 -7.54 1.08
CA GLU A 155 15.65 -7.74 1.84
C GLU A 155 16.71 -6.69 1.45
N GLY A 156 17.55 -6.30 2.41
CA GLY A 156 18.73 -5.48 2.13
C GLY A 156 18.45 -4.10 1.49
N ARG A 157 17.26 -3.53 1.75
CA ARG A 157 16.76 -2.32 1.07
C ARG A 157 16.57 -2.47 -0.44
N ALA A 158 16.19 -3.66 -0.88
CA ALA A 158 15.83 -3.94 -2.26
C ALA A 158 14.48 -4.66 -2.36
N LEU A 159 13.87 -4.53 -3.52
CA LEU A 159 12.75 -5.35 -3.96
C LEU A 159 13.25 -6.32 -5.00
N ARG A 160 12.93 -7.60 -4.82
CA ARG A 160 13.20 -8.64 -5.81
C ARG A 160 11.91 -9.34 -6.18
N TYR A 161 11.55 -9.34 -7.46
CA TYR A 161 10.33 -9.97 -7.93
C TYR A 161 10.48 -11.50 -7.94
N LEU A 162 9.50 -12.19 -7.37
CA LEU A 162 9.49 -13.65 -7.21
C LEU A 162 8.55 -14.36 -8.19
N GLY A 163 7.67 -13.63 -8.87
CA GLY A 163 6.62 -14.19 -9.73
C GLY A 163 5.22 -13.93 -9.19
N GLU A 164 4.20 -14.33 -9.96
CA GLU A 164 2.79 -14.21 -9.55
C GLU A 164 2.40 -15.27 -8.53
N THR A 165 3.11 -16.40 -8.52
CA THR A 165 2.94 -17.50 -7.56
C THR A 165 4.30 -17.84 -6.94
N VAL A 166 4.28 -18.35 -5.71
CA VAL A 166 5.45 -18.82 -4.97
C VAL A 166 5.09 -20.10 -4.22
N ALA A 167 6.08 -20.92 -3.90
CA ALA A 167 5.90 -22.10 -3.05
C ALA A 167 5.49 -21.69 -1.63
N ASP A 168 4.82 -22.59 -0.88
CA ASP A 168 4.24 -22.28 0.44
C ASP A 168 5.30 -21.85 1.48
N ASP A 169 6.49 -22.44 1.42
CA ASP A 169 7.62 -22.08 2.28
C ASP A 169 8.11 -20.66 2.00
N VAL A 170 8.15 -20.27 0.72
CA VAL A 170 8.47 -18.91 0.28
C VAL A 170 7.33 -17.95 0.64
N TYR A 171 6.08 -18.34 0.46
CA TYR A 171 4.91 -17.54 0.83
C TYR A 171 4.91 -17.18 2.32
N GLY A 172 5.25 -18.14 3.18
CA GLY A 172 5.33 -17.95 4.63
C GLY A 172 6.59 -17.22 5.12
N ALA A 173 7.56 -16.94 4.25
CA ALA A 173 8.82 -16.33 4.65
C ALA A 173 8.65 -14.87 5.08
N LEU A 174 9.36 -14.47 6.14
CA LEU A 174 9.22 -13.14 6.75
C LEU A 174 9.59 -11.99 5.81
N HIS A 175 10.28 -12.20 4.70
CA HIS A 175 10.63 -11.16 3.72
C HIS A 175 9.73 -11.17 2.48
N THR A 176 8.94 -12.23 2.28
CA THR A 176 8.01 -12.32 1.17
C THR A 176 6.80 -11.43 1.41
N ARG A 177 6.49 -10.58 0.44
CA ARG A 177 5.31 -9.71 0.44
C ARG A 177 4.52 -9.95 -0.82
N ARG A 178 3.20 -9.80 -0.71
CA ARG A 178 2.36 -9.62 -1.88
C ARG A 178 2.36 -8.15 -2.27
N LEU A 179 2.43 -7.92 -3.57
CA LEU A 179 2.33 -6.64 -4.24
C LEU A 179 1.01 -6.61 -5.04
N LEU A 180 0.30 -5.50 -4.99
CA LEU A 180 -0.84 -5.18 -5.85
C LEU A 180 -0.51 -3.90 -6.63
N LEU A 181 -0.78 -3.89 -7.93
CA LEU A 181 -0.56 -2.75 -8.79
C LEU A 181 -1.82 -1.91 -8.87
N GLY A 182 -1.67 -0.62 -8.65
CA GLY A 182 -2.73 0.34 -8.91
C GLY A 182 -2.97 0.53 -10.40
N ASP A 183 -4.09 1.16 -10.74
CA ASP A 183 -4.50 1.42 -12.11
C ASP A 183 -3.44 2.21 -12.88
N GLY A 184 -3.26 1.83 -14.15
CA GLY A 184 -2.25 2.42 -15.03
C GLY A 184 -0.83 1.89 -14.85
N TRP A 185 -0.57 1.01 -13.88
CA TRP A 185 0.76 0.41 -13.71
C TRP A 185 0.90 -0.95 -14.40
N THR A 186 2.06 -1.14 -15.03
CA THR A 186 2.59 -2.48 -15.35
C THR A 186 3.66 -2.87 -14.34
N LEU A 187 3.96 -4.17 -14.25
CA LEU A 187 5.04 -4.66 -13.39
C LEU A 187 6.39 -4.07 -13.82
N GLY A 188 6.64 -3.95 -15.13
CA GLY A 188 7.86 -3.35 -15.66
C GLY A 188 8.01 -1.87 -15.31
N ASP A 189 6.92 -1.10 -15.33
CA ASP A 189 6.93 0.31 -14.95
C ASP A 189 7.22 0.48 -13.47
N LEU A 190 6.54 -0.30 -12.62
CA LEU A 190 6.79 -0.27 -11.19
C LEU A 190 8.22 -0.73 -10.87
N ALA A 191 8.71 -1.75 -11.58
CA ALA A 191 10.07 -2.24 -11.40
C ALA A 191 11.11 -1.15 -11.71
N ARG A 192 10.93 -0.42 -12.81
CA ARG A 192 11.80 0.71 -13.17
C ARG A 192 11.73 1.84 -12.15
N ALA A 193 10.53 2.20 -11.70
CA ALA A 193 10.31 3.30 -10.76
C ALA A 193 10.88 3.00 -9.36
N THR A 194 10.77 1.75 -8.91
CA THR A 194 11.23 1.30 -7.58
C THR A 194 12.65 0.71 -7.60
N GLY A 195 13.21 0.48 -8.80
CA GLY A 195 14.42 -0.30 -9.02
C GLY A 195 14.33 -1.73 -8.47
N MET A 196 13.14 -2.34 -8.59
CA MET A 196 12.91 -3.75 -8.31
C MET A 196 13.71 -4.59 -9.30
N ARG A 197 14.34 -5.64 -8.80
CA ARG A 197 15.13 -6.58 -9.60
C ARG A 197 14.29 -7.77 -9.97
N ASP A 198 14.47 -8.27 -11.19
CA ASP A 198 13.88 -9.53 -11.61
C ASP A 198 14.76 -10.71 -11.16
N THR A 199 14.14 -11.85 -10.81
CA THR A 199 14.83 -13.12 -10.55
C THR A 199 15.21 -13.86 -11.83
N VAL A 200 14.59 -13.53 -12.97
CA VAL A 200 14.81 -14.21 -14.24
C VAL A 200 16.20 -13.90 -14.86
N ALA A 201 16.92 -12.89 -14.36
CA ALA A 201 18.25 -12.54 -14.88
C ALA A 201 19.42 -13.42 -14.37
N THR A 202 19.18 -14.44 -13.54
CA THR A 202 20.24 -15.34 -13.05
C THR A 202 19.90 -16.83 -13.22
N ARG A 203 19.63 -17.24 -14.46
CA ARG A 203 20.00 -18.58 -14.97
C ARG A 203 20.66 -18.40 -16.35
N GLY A 204 21.72 -19.17 -16.57
CA GLY A 204 22.77 -18.93 -17.56
C GLY A 204 22.32 -18.86 -19.03
N GLN A 205 23.06 -18.02 -19.76
CA GLN A 205 23.52 -18.13 -21.15
C GLN A 205 22.57 -18.76 -22.19
N ASP A 206 22.13 -17.94 -23.15
CA ASP A 206 22.17 -18.34 -24.56
C ASP A 206 22.35 -17.14 -25.50
N THR A 207 23.15 -17.40 -26.53
CA THR A 207 23.86 -16.55 -27.50
C THR A 207 22.95 -15.65 -28.37
N PRO A 208 23.41 -14.46 -28.84
CA PRO A 208 22.59 -13.54 -29.62
C PRO A 208 22.58 -13.86 -31.13
N LEU A 209 21.42 -13.76 -31.77
CA LEU A 209 21.27 -13.69 -33.24
C LEU A 209 20.07 -12.79 -33.61
N PRO A 210 20.03 -12.24 -34.85
CA PRO A 210 20.40 -10.87 -35.13
C PRO A 210 19.19 -9.95 -35.34
N ARG A 211 19.47 -8.65 -35.25
CA ARG A 211 18.54 -7.56 -35.52
C ARG A 211 18.04 -7.63 -36.96
N ASP A 212 16.73 -7.60 -37.12
CA ASP A 212 16.12 -7.02 -38.32
C ASP A 212 15.16 -5.89 -37.91
N GLY A 213 15.30 -4.80 -38.66
CA GLY A 213 14.77 -3.49 -38.33
C GLY A 213 13.27 -3.41 -38.53
N ARG A 214 12.63 -2.68 -37.61
CA ARG A 214 11.51 -1.79 -37.92
C ARG A 214 11.39 -0.76 -36.82
N GLU A 215 11.94 0.42 -37.10
CA GLU A 215 11.52 1.66 -36.48
C GLU A 215 9.99 1.78 -36.61
N SER A 216 9.31 2.08 -35.51
CA SER A 216 7.95 2.64 -35.53
C SER A 216 7.69 3.38 -34.22
N HIS A 217 8.01 4.68 -34.25
CA HIS A 217 7.18 5.74 -33.68
C HIS A 217 6.37 5.41 -32.41
N HIS A 218 7.02 5.25 -31.25
CA HIS A 218 6.30 5.24 -29.96
C HIS A 218 7.02 5.98 -28.81
N LEU A 219 8.01 6.82 -29.14
CA LEU A 219 8.84 7.55 -28.17
C LEU A 219 8.46 9.02 -27.97
N ARG A 220 7.28 9.46 -28.42
CA ARG A 220 6.80 10.84 -28.22
C ARG A 220 5.54 11.01 -27.39
N ARG A 221 5.00 9.94 -26.78
CA ARG A 221 3.77 9.99 -25.97
C ARG A 221 3.93 9.58 -24.50
N VAL A 222 5.16 9.63 -23.99
CA VAL A 222 5.47 9.40 -22.55
C VAL A 222 5.90 10.70 -21.85
N ALA A 223 5.99 11.81 -22.59
CA ALA A 223 6.33 13.13 -22.06
C ALA A 223 5.11 13.99 -21.67
N ASP A 224 3.90 13.67 -22.14
CA ASP A 224 2.67 14.46 -21.90
C ASP A 224 1.74 13.90 -20.81
N ALA A 225 2.07 12.76 -20.19
CA ALA A 225 1.38 12.31 -18.96
C ALA A 225 1.84 13.08 -17.69
N ARG A 226 2.44 14.26 -17.88
CA ARG A 226 2.86 15.21 -16.84
C ARG A 226 1.79 16.27 -16.53
N HIS A 227 0.53 16.05 -16.89
CA HIS A 227 -0.51 17.08 -16.75
C HIS A 227 -1.91 16.62 -16.32
N VAL A 228 -2.08 15.43 -15.73
CA VAL A 228 -3.40 15.00 -15.20
C VAL A 228 -3.35 14.46 -13.76
N ALA A 229 -2.35 14.89 -12.98
CA ALA A 229 -2.38 14.78 -11.52
C ALA A 229 -2.26 16.16 -10.88
N HIS A 230 -3.05 17.12 -11.39
CA HIS A 230 -3.29 18.39 -10.73
C HIS A 230 -4.80 18.71 -10.72
N ALA A 231 -5.44 18.21 -9.66
CA ALA A 231 -6.38 18.93 -8.80
C ALA A 231 -7.83 19.20 -9.30
N PRO A 232 -8.79 19.50 -8.39
CA PRO A 232 -8.57 19.84 -6.99
C PRO A 232 -9.36 18.98 -5.99
N MET A 233 -8.68 18.46 -4.96
CA MET A 233 -8.91 18.98 -3.61
C MET A 233 -9.24 20.48 -3.61
N ARG A 234 -10.53 20.77 -3.54
CA ARG A 234 -11.07 21.91 -2.84
C ARG A 234 -11.76 21.41 -1.57
#